data_AF-K1SV62-F1
#
_entry.id   AF-K1SV62-F1
#
_cell.length_a   1.000
_cell.length_b   1.000
_cell.length_c   1.000
_cell.angle_alpha   90.00
_cell.angle_beta   90.00
_cell.angle_gamma   90.00
#
_symmetry.space_group_name_H-M   'P 1'
#
loop_
_entity.id
_entity.type
_entity.pdbx_description
1 polymer ?
#
loop_
_entity_poly.entity_id
_entity_poly.type
_entity_poly.pdbx_seq_one_letter_code
_entity_poly.pdbx_strand_id
1 'polypeptide(L)'
;MRGQKLPIFSGNGLPHDQLAAQIVKQASLGENSDEKFAIVFAAMGVKHDVADFFRNTFEESGVADHVAMFLNLANDPVVERLITPKVALTAAEYLAFEQNMHILVILTDMTSFAEAMREVSSSKGEIPSRKGYPGYLYSELATIYERAGIVQGVNGSVTQLPILTMPNDDITHPIPDLTGYITEGQIVLDRPLNGQS
;
A
#
# COMPACT_ATOMS: atom_id res chain seq x y z
N MET A 1 -11.54 0.75 -10.81
CA MET A 1 -11.55 1.89 -11.78
C MET A 1 -10.22 2.63 -11.69
N ARG A 2 -9.79 3.37 -12.72
CA ARG A 2 -8.56 4.19 -12.62
C ARG A 2 -8.78 5.35 -11.65
N GLY A 3 -7.75 5.70 -10.88
CA GLY A 3 -7.82 6.78 -9.90
C GLY A 3 -8.42 6.39 -8.55
N GLN A 4 -8.91 5.15 -8.41
CA GLN A 4 -9.57 4.69 -7.19
C GLN A 4 -8.56 4.34 -6.09
N LYS A 5 -8.98 4.47 -4.84
CA LYS A 5 -8.27 3.99 -3.64
C LYS A 5 -9.03 2.82 -3.01
N LEU A 6 -8.60 1.58 -3.32
CA LEU A 6 -9.27 0.36 -2.89
C LEU A 6 -8.30 -0.54 -2.12
N PRO A 7 -8.38 -0.63 -0.78
CA PRO A 7 -7.46 -1.42 0.02
C PRO A 7 -7.81 -2.91 0.07
N ILE A 8 -6.81 -3.73 0.40
CA ILE A 8 -6.94 -5.14 0.74
C ILE A 8 -6.78 -5.28 2.25
N PHE A 9 -7.83 -5.78 2.91
CA PHE A 9 -7.85 -6.10 4.33
C PHE A 9 -7.52 -7.59 4.47
N SER A 10 -6.34 -7.87 4.98
CA SER A 10 -5.81 -9.20 5.20
C SER A 10 -5.72 -9.53 6.69
N GLY A 11 -5.34 -10.76 7.00
CA GLY A 11 -5.06 -11.26 8.34
C GLY A 11 -3.69 -11.91 8.38
N ASN A 12 -3.11 -12.04 9.57
CA ASN A 12 -1.80 -12.66 9.72
C ASN A 12 -1.86 -14.14 9.24
N GLY A 13 -0.90 -14.54 8.41
CA GLY A 13 -0.83 -15.85 7.77
C GLY A 13 -1.72 -16.04 6.53
N LEU A 14 -2.45 -15.01 6.08
CA LEU A 14 -3.18 -15.05 4.80
C LEU A 14 -2.28 -14.65 3.61
N PRO A 15 -2.54 -15.14 2.39
CA PRO A 15 -1.64 -14.98 1.24
C PRO A 15 -1.74 -13.62 0.54
N HIS A 16 -1.77 -12.52 1.29
CA HIS A 16 -1.86 -11.17 0.74
C HIS A 16 -0.63 -10.77 -0.09
N ASP A 17 0.57 -11.22 0.29
CA ASP A 17 1.77 -10.97 -0.51
C ASP A 17 1.72 -11.67 -1.88
N GLN A 18 1.18 -12.90 -1.92
CA GLN A 18 0.99 -13.64 -3.17
C GLN A 18 -0.04 -12.96 -4.06
N LEU A 19 -1.14 -12.47 -3.47
CA LEU A 19 -2.14 -11.69 -4.19
C LEU A 19 -1.55 -10.39 -4.73
N ALA A 20 -0.78 -9.66 -3.92
CA ALA A 20 -0.11 -8.43 -4.36
C ALA A 20 0.82 -8.70 -5.53
N ALA A 21 1.65 -9.74 -5.43
CA ALA A 21 2.55 -10.14 -6.51
C ALA A 21 1.79 -10.59 -7.77
N GLN A 22 0.66 -11.29 -7.60
CA GLN A 22 -0.21 -11.65 -8.72
C GLN A 22 -0.81 -10.42 -9.41
N ILE A 23 -1.28 -9.44 -8.63
CA ILE A 23 -1.79 -8.18 -9.16
C ILE A 23 -0.69 -7.47 -9.96
N VAL A 24 0.54 -7.38 -9.45
CA VAL A 24 1.66 -6.78 -10.18
C VAL A 24 1.93 -7.48 -11.50
N LYS A 25 1.89 -8.82 -11.52
CA LYS A 25 2.11 -9.63 -12.73
C LYS A 25 1.01 -9.49 -13.78
N GLN A 26 -0.22 -9.28 -13.35
CA GLN A 26 -1.41 -9.28 -14.22
C GLN A 26 -1.92 -7.88 -14.54
N ALA A 27 -1.46 -6.85 -13.81
CA ALA A 27 -1.88 -5.48 -14.03
C ALA A 27 -1.39 -4.99 -15.40
N SER A 28 -2.33 -4.72 -16.28
CA SER A 28 -2.10 -4.09 -17.58
C SER A 28 -3.27 -3.16 -17.92
N LEU A 29 -3.07 -2.26 -18.88
CA LEU A 29 -4.14 -1.39 -19.39
C LEU A 29 -5.02 -2.09 -20.44
N GLY A 30 -4.84 -3.40 -20.64
CA GLY A 30 -5.45 -4.18 -21.73
C GLY A 30 -4.61 -4.16 -23.01
N GLU A 31 -4.82 -5.15 -23.90
CA GLU A 31 -4.00 -5.39 -25.09
C GLU A 31 -4.05 -4.28 -26.17
N ASN A 32 -4.96 -3.30 -26.03
CA ASN A 32 -5.25 -2.29 -27.08
C ASN A 32 -4.97 -0.84 -26.63
N SER A 33 -4.18 -0.62 -25.58
CA SER A 33 -3.85 0.74 -25.13
C SER A 33 -2.39 1.09 -25.39
N ASP A 34 -2.16 2.17 -26.14
CA ASP A 34 -0.84 2.81 -26.30
C ASP A 34 -0.44 3.65 -25.07
N GLU A 35 -1.28 3.68 -24.03
CA GLU A 35 -1.03 4.45 -22.82
C GLU A 35 0.10 3.81 -21.98
N LYS A 36 0.91 4.65 -21.35
CA LYS A 36 2.02 4.21 -20.52
C LYS A 36 1.51 3.75 -19.16
N PHE A 37 1.90 2.56 -18.74
CA PHE A 37 1.60 1.99 -17.42
C PHE A 37 2.88 1.73 -16.65
N ALA A 38 2.86 2.01 -15.35
CA ALA A 38 3.91 1.60 -14.43
C ALA A 38 3.34 1.31 -13.05
N ILE A 39 4.12 0.59 -12.26
CA ILE A 39 3.78 0.22 -10.90
C ILE A 39 4.76 0.90 -9.95
N VAL A 40 4.23 1.49 -8.89
CA VAL A 40 5.04 1.96 -7.77
C VAL A 40 4.72 1.04 -6.59
N PHE A 41 5.72 0.28 -6.17
CA PHE A 41 5.57 -0.68 -5.08
C PHE A 41 6.31 -0.17 -3.84
N ALA A 42 5.62 -0.01 -2.72
CA ALA A 42 6.21 0.41 -1.46
C ALA A 42 5.99 -0.65 -0.37
N ALA A 43 7.10 -1.17 0.16
CA ALA A 43 7.12 -2.14 1.24
C ALA A 43 7.58 -1.50 2.55
N MET A 44 6.86 -1.69 3.65
CA MET A 44 7.05 -1.03 4.95
C MET A 44 7.12 -2.09 6.05
N GLY A 45 8.27 -2.19 6.72
CA GLY A 45 8.49 -3.15 7.80
C GLY A 45 8.36 -4.62 7.37
N VAL A 46 8.60 -4.92 6.08
CA VAL A 46 8.52 -6.29 5.58
C VAL A 46 9.76 -7.09 5.98
N LYS A 47 9.58 -8.40 6.15
CA LYS A 47 10.72 -9.29 6.42
C LYS A 47 11.58 -9.45 5.17
N HIS A 48 12.83 -9.86 5.37
CA HIS A 48 13.79 -10.02 4.28
C HIS A 48 13.35 -11.08 3.25
N ASP A 49 12.77 -12.20 3.71
CA ASP A 49 12.20 -13.25 2.85
C ASP A 49 11.03 -12.76 2.00
N VAL A 50 10.16 -11.92 2.56
CA VAL A 50 9.05 -11.28 1.83
C VAL A 50 9.58 -10.29 0.78
N ALA A 51 10.59 -9.48 1.13
CA ALA A 51 11.22 -8.56 0.19
C ALA A 51 11.90 -9.29 -0.98
N ASP A 52 12.65 -10.36 -0.68
CA ASP A 52 13.27 -11.21 -1.71
C ASP A 52 12.21 -11.89 -2.59
N PHE A 53 11.10 -12.35 -2.00
CA PHE A 53 9.98 -12.92 -2.75
C PHE A 53 9.43 -11.92 -3.80
N PHE A 54 9.18 -10.67 -3.41
CA PHE A 54 8.71 -9.65 -4.35
C PHE A 54 9.74 -9.36 -5.44
N ARG A 55 11.02 -9.15 -5.08
CA ARG A 55 12.08 -8.87 -6.04
C ARG A 55 12.21 -10.00 -7.07
N ASN A 56 12.33 -11.24 -6.61
CA ASN A 56 12.47 -12.40 -7.49
C ASN A 56 11.22 -12.56 -8.36
N THR A 57 10.02 -12.37 -7.80
CA THR A 57 8.77 -12.48 -8.57
C THR A 57 8.70 -11.42 -9.68
N PHE A 58 9.16 -10.20 -9.43
CA PHE A 58 9.14 -9.12 -10.43
C PHE A 58 10.19 -9.33 -11.53
N GLU A 59 11.38 -9.81 -11.15
CA GLU A 59 12.45 -10.18 -12.08
C GLU A 59 12.04 -11.36 -12.99
N GLU A 60 11.55 -12.45 -12.40
CA GLU A 60 11.15 -13.66 -13.14
C GLU A 60 9.97 -13.41 -14.10
N SER A 61 9.10 -12.46 -13.75
CA SER A 61 7.91 -12.13 -14.57
C SER A 61 8.19 -11.12 -15.67
N GLY A 62 9.41 -10.58 -15.76
CA GLY A 62 9.78 -9.57 -16.75
C GLY A 62 9.06 -8.22 -16.58
N VAL A 63 8.43 -7.99 -15.42
CA VAL A 63 7.71 -6.73 -15.10
C VAL A 63 8.61 -5.71 -14.39
N ALA A 64 9.82 -6.12 -13.99
CA ALA A 64 10.77 -5.30 -13.25
C ALA A 64 11.07 -3.95 -13.93
N ASP A 65 11.16 -3.91 -15.26
CA ASP A 65 11.44 -2.68 -16.02
C ASP A 65 10.34 -1.61 -15.89
N HIS A 66 9.14 -2.00 -15.43
CA HIS A 66 7.99 -1.12 -15.24
C HIS A 66 7.60 -0.94 -13.77
N VAL A 67 8.43 -1.40 -12.83
CA VAL A 67 8.17 -1.32 -11.38
C VAL A 67 9.23 -0.47 -10.69
N ALA A 68 8.81 0.64 -10.07
CA ALA A 68 9.64 1.38 -9.13
C ALA A 68 9.38 0.86 -7.71
N MET A 69 10.40 0.23 -7.10
CA MET A 69 10.27 -0.43 -5.80
C MET A 69 10.96 0.36 -4.68
N PHE A 70 10.21 0.65 -3.61
CA PHE A 70 10.68 1.31 -2.39
C PHE A 70 10.56 0.33 -1.23
N LEU A 71 11.68 -0.09 -0.65
CA LEU A 71 11.70 -1.09 0.43
C LEU A 71 12.17 -0.48 1.74
N ASN A 72 11.42 -0.74 2.81
CA ASN A 72 11.84 -0.59 4.20
C ASN A 72 11.63 -1.96 4.88
N LEU A 73 12.73 -2.55 5.33
CA LEU A 73 12.75 -3.86 5.98
C LEU A 73 12.37 -3.75 7.47
N ALA A 74 12.03 -4.88 8.08
CA ALA A 74 11.67 -4.95 9.50
C ALA A 74 12.80 -4.53 10.45
N ASN A 75 14.06 -4.68 10.03
CA ASN A 75 15.25 -4.28 10.78
C ASN A 75 15.72 -2.85 10.47
N ASP A 76 15.09 -2.16 9.51
CA ASP A 76 15.42 -0.78 9.19
C ASP A 76 14.78 0.20 10.21
N PRO A 77 15.31 1.42 10.34
CA PRO A 77 14.77 2.42 11.26
C PRO A 77 13.27 2.69 11.06
N VAL A 78 12.55 2.77 12.17
CA VAL A 78 11.10 3.00 12.19
C VAL A 78 10.70 4.33 11.54
N VAL A 79 11.57 5.34 11.61
CA VAL A 79 11.33 6.65 10.98
C VAL A 79 11.32 6.56 9.45
N GLU A 80 12.16 5.71 8.86
CA GLU A 80 12.17 5.50 7.40
C GLU A 80 10.84 4.95 6.93
N ARG A 81 10.23 4.04 7.71
CA ARG A 81 8.90 3.48 7.44
C ARG A 81 7.80 4.54 7.30
N LEU A 82 7.91 5.65 8.03
CA LEU A 82 6.98 6.77 7.94
C LEU A 82 7.16 7.62 6.68
N ILE A 83 8.35 7.58 6.10
CA ILE A 83 8.75 8.37 4.93
C ILE A 83 8.54 7.56 3.65
N THR A 84 8.75 6.24 3.68
CA THR A 84 8.59 5.32 2.53
C THR A 84 7.31 5.55 1.70
N PRO A 85 6.09 5.57 2.28
CA PRO A 85 4.88 5.79 1.48
C PRO A 85 4.82 7.21 0.90
N LYS A 86 5.36 8.21 1.62
CA LYS A 86 5.38 9.61 1.16
C LYS A 86 6.27 9.76 -0.07
N VAL A 87 7.44 9.13 -0.07
CA VAL A 87 8.39 9.13 -1.21
C VAL A 87 7.82 8.36 -2.39
N ALA A 88 7.27 7.17 -2.16
CA ALA A 88 6.64 6.36 -3.21
C ALA A 88 5.51 7.13 -3.91
N LEU A 89 4.62 7.77 -3.14
CA LEU A 89 3.53 8.57 -3.70
C LEU A 89 4.03 9.81 -4.45
N THR A 90 5.10 10.45 -4.01
CA THR A 90 5.69 11.58 -4.75
C THR A 90 6.23 11.12 -6.11
N ALA A 91 6.89 9.97 -6.18
CA ALA A 91 7.31 9.38 -7.45
C ALA A 91 6.10 9.03 -8.33
N ALA A 92 5.04 8.46 -7.74
CA ALA A 92 3.82 8.11 -8.45
C ALA A 92 3.10 9.33 -9.05
N GLU A 93 2.97 10.42 -8.29
CA GLU A 93 2.37 11.66 -8.75
C GLU A 93 3.17 12.31 -9.89
N TYR A 94 4.50 12.32 -9.79
CA TYR A 94 5.36 12.82 -10.87
C TYR A 94 5.17 12.02 -12.16
N LEU A 95 5.23 10.68 -12.08
CA LEU A 95 5.05 9.82 -13.24
C LEU A 95 3.62 9.94 -13.81
N ALA A 96 2.60 10.05 -12.94
CA ALA A 96 1.23 10.18 -13.39
C ALA A 96 0.97 11.54 -14.04
N PHE A 97 1.26 12.62 -13.32
CA PHE A 97 0.75 13.94 -13.67
C PHE A 97 1.71 14.79 -14.50
N GLU A 98 3.01 14.53 -14.44
CA GLU A 98 4.00 15.20 -15.29
C GLU A 98 4.38 14.36 -16.50
N GLN A 99 4.44 13.02 -16.36
CA GLN A 99 4.81 12.12 -17.45
C GLN A 99 3.62 11.47 -18.17
N ASN A 100 2.38 11.82 -17.78
CA ASN A 100 1.13 11.31 -18.37
C ASN A 100 1.08 9.76 -18.40
N MET A 101 1.38 9.15 -17.26
CA MET A 101 1.34 7.68 -17.10
C MET A 101 0.18 7.26 -16.20
N HIS A 102 -0.29 6.04 -16.38
CA HIS A 102 -1.19 5.39 -15.43
C HIS A 102 -0.35 4.61 -14.41
N ILE A 103 -0.44 5.01 -13.16
CA ILE A 103 0.33 4.43 -12.07
C ILE A 103 -0.59 3.62 -11.16
N LEU A 104 -0.22 2.37 -10.92
CA LEU A 104 -0.74 1.55 -9.84
C LEU A 104 0.24 1.62 -8.66
N VAL A 105 -0.20 2.18 -7.55
CA VAL A 105 0.58 2.24 -6.32
C VAL A 105 0.12 1.14 -5.39
N ILE A 106 1.05 0.28 -4.96
CA ILE A 106 0.80 -0.76 -3.96
C ILE A 106 1.58 -0.40 -2.71
N LEU A 107 0.88 -0.27 -1.58
CA LEU A 107 1.48 0.07 -0.29
C LEU A 107 1.27 -1.11 0.67
N THR A 108 2.33 -1.82 1.05
CA THR A 108 2.25 -2.95 1.99
C THR A 108 3.35 -2.83 3.05
N ASP A 109 3.17 -3.04 4.35
CA ASP A 109 1.91 -3.20 5.06
C ASP A 109 1.58 -1.88 5.79
N MET A 110 0.37 -1.36 5.57
CA MET A 110 -0.11 -0.15 6.24
C MET A 110 -0.28 -0.33 7.76
N THR A 111 -0.41 -1.57 8.24
CA THR A 111 -0.33 -1.89 9.67
C THR A 111 1.05 -1.59 10.22
N SER A 112 2.13 -1.98 9.52
CA SER A 112 3.51 -1.67 9.92
C SER A 112 3.77 -0.15 9.95
N PHE A 113 3.17 0.61 9.04
CA PHE A 113 3.18 2.07 9.06
C PHE A 113 2.46 2.63 10.31
N ALA A 114 1.25 2.16 10.61
CA ALA A 114 0.51 2.63 11.77
C ALA A 114 1.19 2.24 13.10
N GLU A 115 1.84 1.08 13.16
CA GLU A 115 2.67 0.67 14.29
C GLU A 115 3.89 1.58 14.48
N ALA A 116 4.57 1.94 13.40
CA ALA A 116 5.66 2.91 13.44
C ALA A 116 5.18 4.27 13.96
N MET A 117 3.99 4.72 13.55
CA MET A 117 3.37 5.95 14.05
C MET A 117 3.12 5.89 15.56
N ARG A 118 2.61 4.75 16.03
CA ARG A 118 2.39 4.50 17.46
C ARG A 118 3.69 4.52 18.26
N GLU A 119 4.73 3.86 17.76
CA GLU A 119 6.05 3.82 18.41
C GLU A 119 6.66 5.22 18.51
N VAL A 120 6.66 5.98 17.41
CA VAL A 120 7.21 7.34 17.38
C VAL A 120 6.42 8.26 18.32
N SER A 121 5.07 8.21 18.28
CA SER A 121 4.21 8.99 19.19
C SER A 121 4.49 8.67 20.66
N SER A 122 4.62 7.38 21.00
CA SER A 122 4.95 6.95 22.35
C SER A 122 6.34 7.43 22.79
N SER A 123 7.34 7.40 21.90
CA SER A 123 8.71 7.86 22.20
C SER A 123 8.77 9.37 22.46
N LYS A 124 7.84 10.14 21.88
CA LYS A 124 7.69 11.59 22.09
C LYS A 124 6.90 11.94 23.37
N GLY A 125 6.32 10.95 24.05
CA GLY A 125 5.47 11.19 25.23
C GLY A 125 4.12 11.81 24.91
N GLU A 126 3.60 11.62 23.69
CA GLU A 126 2.28 12.09 23.31
C GLU A 126 1.17 11.28 23.99
N ILE A 127 0.00 11.89 24.20
CA ILE A 127 -1.13 11.22 24.84
C ILE A 127 -1.78 10.26 23.81
N PRO A 128 -1.83 8.94 24.09
CA PRO A 128 -2.42 7.98 23.17
C PRO A 128 -3.95 8.08 23.11
N SER A 129 -4.50 7.64 21.99
CA SER A 129 -5.94 7.49 21.76
C SER A 129 -6.33 6.00 21.75
N ARG A 130 -7.27 5.59 20.88
CA ARG A 130 -7.81 4.23 20.79
C ARG A 130 -6.69 3.19 20.54
N LYS A 131 -6.65 2.13 21.34
CA LYS A 131 -5.65 1.03 21.32
C LYS A 131 -4.17 1.51 21.26
N GLY A 132 -3.88 2.71 21.78
CA GLY A 132 -2.51 3.23 21.89
C GLY A 132 -2.01 4.03 20.69
N TYR A 133 -2.79 4.19 19.61
CA TYR A 133 -2.37 4.98 18.44
C TYR A 133 -2.47 6.49 18.69
N PRO A 134 -1.69 7.32 17.97
CA PRO A 134 -1.81 8.77 18.05
C PRO A 134 -3.21 9.25 17.66
N GLY A 135 -3.68 10.33 18.28
CA GLY A 135 -4.98 10.94 17.98
C GLY A 135 -5.13 11.45 16.53
N TYR A 136 -4.01 11.64 15.84
CA TYR A 136 -3.93 12.12 14.47
C TYR A 136 -3.69 11.00 13.43
N LEU A 137 -3.85 9.73 13.82
CA LEU A 137 -3.69 8.59 12.89
C LEU A 137 -4.60 8.70 11.65
N TYR A 138 -5.85 9.13 11.83
CA TYR A 138 -6.78 9.37 10.73
C TYR A 138 -6.21 10.35 9.70
N SER A 139 -5.75 11.51 10.19
CA SER A 139 -5.22 12.56 9.31
C SER A 139 -3.97 12.09 8.57
N GLU A 140 -3.08 11.34 9.23
CA GLU A 140 -1.87 10.81 8.56
C GLU A 140 -2.20 9.76 7.50
N LEU A 141 -3.12 8.83 7.78
CA LEU A 141 -3.63 7.90 6.75
C LEU A 141 -4.29 8.66 5.59
N ALA A 142 -5.08 9.69 5.88
CA ALA A 142 -5.71 10.51 4.85
C ALA A 142 -4.69 11.23 3.96
N THR A 143 -3.59 11.73 4.52
CA THR A 143 -2.52 12.36 3.73
C THR A 143 -1.85 11.40 2.74
N ILE A 144 -1.92 10.10 2.97
CA ILE A 144 -1.40 9.06 2.09
C ILE A 144 -2.48 8.67 1.07
N TYR A 145 -3.67 8.31 1.54
CA TYR A 145 -4.71 7.74 0.68
C TYR A 145 -5.36 8.76 -0.26
N GLU A 146 -5.47 10.03 0.13
CA GLU A 146 -6.06 11.08 -0.74
C GLU A 146 -5.13 11.55 -1.87
N ARG A 147 -3.92 10.98 -1.98
CA ARG A 147 -2.99 11.19 -3.10
C ARG A 147 -3.28 10.23 -4.26
N ALA A 148 -4.55 9.88 -4.46
CA ALA A 148 -5.06 9.04 -5.54
C ALA A 148 -6.05 9.85 -6.39
N GLY A 149 -6.14 9.53 -7.68
CA GLY A 149 -7.15 10.15 -8.55
C GLY A 149 -6.67 10.45 -9.96
N ILE A 150 -7.50 11.24 -10.64
CA ILE A 150 -7.30 11.72 -12.01
C ILE A 150 -7.47 13.24 -11.96
N VAL A 151 -6.58 13.97 -12.63
CA VAL A 151 -6.63 15.44 -12.70
C VAL A 151 -7.19 15.86 -14.05
N GLN A 152 -8.11 16.83 -14.05
CA GLN A 152 -8.67 17.37 -15.29
C GLN A 152 -7.58 17.99 -16.16
N GLY A 153 -7.52 17.60 -17.44
CA GLY A 153 -6.54 18.11 -18.39
C GLY A 153 -5.20 17.38 -18.41
N VAL A 154 -5.04 16.32 -17.60
CA VAL A 154 -3.83 15.49 -17.54
C VAL A 154 -4.18 14.06 -17.94
N ASN A 155 -3.39 13.46 -18.85
CA ASN A 155 -3.64 12.09 -19.32
C ASN A 155 -2.85 11.07 -18.49
N GLY A 156 -3.09 11.07 -17.18
CA GLY A 156 -2.46 10.17 -16.24
C GLY A 156 -3.33 9.95 -15.02
N SER A 157 -3.02 8.92 -14.23
CA SER A 157 -3.83 8.57 -13.06
C SER A 157 -3.00 7.90 -11.99
N VAL A 158 -3.30 8.18 -10.72
CA VAL A 158 -2.76 7.43 -9.59
C VAL A 158 -3.86 6.56 -8.99
N THR A 159 -3.73 5.26 -9.11
CA THR A 159 -4.64 4.28 -8.48
C THR A 159 -3.92 3.67 -7.29
N GLN A 160 -4.56 3.61 -6.12
CA GLN A 160 -3.94 3.06 -4.91
C GLN A 160 -4.58 1.73 -4.52
N LEU A 161 -3.73 0.77 -4.19
CA LEU A 161 -4.06 -0.52 -3.59
C LEU A 161 -3.27 -0.69 -2.28
N PRO A 162 -3.69 -0.03 -1.18
CA PRO A 162 -3.07 -0.26 0.12
C PRO A 162 -3.40 -1.66 0.64
N ILE A 163 -2.44 -2.30 1.28
CA ILE A 163 -2.63 -3.61 1.92
C ILE A 163 -2.40 -3.41 3.41
N LEU A 164 -3.33 -3.91 4.21
CA LEU A 164 -3.21 -3.91 5.66
C LEU A 164 -3.47 -5.30 6.24
N THR A 165 -2.68 -5.68 7.23
CA THR A 165 -2.94 -6.89 8.04
C THR A 165 -3.69 -6.53 9.32
N MET A 166 -4.94 -6.96 9.43
CA MET A 166 -5.81 -6.74 10.59
C MET A 166 -5.28 -7.51 11.80
N PRO A 167 -5.00 -6.84 12.93
CA PRO A 167 -4.65 -7.53 14.16
C PRO A 167 -5.79 -8.42 14.65
N ASN A 168 -5.52 -9.71 14.88
CA ASN A 168 -6.52 -10.71 15.29
C ASN A 168 -7.74 -10.82 14.36
N ASP A 169 -7.58 -10.50 13.08
CA ASP A 169 -8.66 -10.44 12.09
C ASP A 169 -9.81 -9.49 12.50
N ASP A 170 -9.53 -8.54 13.40
CA ASP A 170 -10.51 -7.58 13.93
C ASP A 170 -10.68 -6.37 12.98
N ILE A 171 -11.75 -6.38 12.20
CA ILE A 171 -12.09 -5.28 11.29
C ILE A 171 -12.45 -3.97 12.03
N THR A 172 -12.77 -4.04 13.33
CA THR A 172 -13.08 -2.85 14.15
C THR A 172 -11.82 -2.21 14.74
N HIS A 173 -10.65 -2.82 14.50
CA HIS A 173 -9.37 -2.28 14.91
C HIS A 173 -9.13 -0.86 14.31
N PRO A 174 -8.50 0.10 15.02
CA PRO A 174 -8.19 1.45 14.52
C PRO A 174 -7.71 1.53 13.07
N ILE A 175 -6.81 0.63 12.67
CA ILE A 175 -6.22 0.61 11.33
C ILE A 175 -7.29 0.35 10.25
N PRO A 176 -7.95 -0.84 10.18
CA PRO A 176 -8.98 -1.10 9.18
C PRO A 176 -10.19 -0.15 9.27
N ASP A 177 -10.60 0.23 10.49
CA ASP A 177 -11.73 1.15 10.71
C ASP A 177 -11.45 2.53 10.08
N LEU A 178 -10.31 3.16 10.42
CA LEU A 178 -9.96 4.46 9.87
C LEU A 178 -9.65 4.40 8.37
N THR A 179 -9.00 3.34 7.89
CA THR A 179 -8.80 3.13 6.45
C THR A 179 -10.15 3.06 5.72
N GLY A 180 -11.12 2.30 6.24
CA GLY A 180 -12.45 2.19 5.65
C GLY A 180 -13.24 3.50 5.61
N TYR A 181 -12.98 4.44 6.54
CA TYR A 181 -13.57 5.79 6.49
C TYR A 181 -12.97 6.69 5.40
N ILE A 182 -11.76 6.38 4.91
CA ILE A 182 -11.03 7.20 3.94
C ILE A 182 -11.14 6.60 2.54
N THR A 183 -11.04 5.27 2.42
CA THR A 183 -11.00 4.58 1.13
C THR A 183 -12.39 4.30 0.56
N GLU A 184 -12.46 4.01 -0.74
CA GLU A 184 -13.71 3.88 -1.49
C GLU A 184 -14.18 2.41 -1.54
N GLY A 185 -14.25 1.78 -0.37
CA GLY A 185 -14.53 0.36 -0.19
C GLY A 185 -13.29 -0.41 0.30
N GLN A 186 -13.37 -1.74 0.22
CA GLN A 186 -12.31 -2.65 0.66
C GLN A 186 -12.51 -4.04 0.05
N ILE A 187 -11.41 -4.76 -0.18
CA ILE A 187 -11.39 -6.19 -0.48
C ILE A 187 -10.96 -6.91 0.80
N VAL A 188 -11.79 -7.82 1.32
CA VAL A 188 -11.46 -8.58 2.54
C VAL A 188 -11.00 -9.98 2.16
N LEU A 189 -9.80 -10.36 2.59
CA LEU A 189 -9.33 -11.74 2.51
C LEU A 189 -9.87 -12.51 3.72
N ASP A 190 -10.84 -13.37 3.45
CA ASP A 190 -11.52 -14.11 4.50
C ASP A 190 -10.79 -15.42 4.84
N ARG A 191 -10.50 -15.64 6.13
CA ARG A 191 -9.75 -16.80 6.61
C ARG A 191 -10.44 -18.15 6.33
N PRO A 192 -11.76 -18.31 6.46
CA PRO A 192 -12.47 -19.55 6.15
C PRO A 192 -12.33 -19.99 4.69
N LEU A 193 -12.15 -19.06 3.74
CA LEU A 193 -11.93 -19.39 2.32
C LEU A 193 -10.49 -19.83 2.04
N ASN A 194 -9.55 -19.50 2.92
CA ASN A 194 -8.15 -19.87 2.77
C ASN A 194 -7.96 -21.37 3.04
N GLY A 195 -7.50 -22.11 2.03
CA GLY A 195 -7.29 -23.56 2.12
C GLY A 195 -8.52 -24.42 1.79
N GLN A 196 -9.61 -23.83 1.32
CA GLN A 196 -10.66 -24.57 0.62
C GLN A 196 -10.19 -24.82 -0.82
N SER A 197 -9.65 -26.01 -1.06
CA SER A 197 -9.22 -26.50 -2.37
C SER A 197 -10.11 -27.66 -2.82
#